data_AF-A0A842SPY9-F1
#
_entry.id   AF-A0A842SPY9-F1
#
_cell.length_a   1.000
_cell.length_b   1.000
_cell.length_c   1.000
_cell.angle_alpha   90.00
_cell.angle_beta   90.00
_cell.angle_gamma   90.00
#
_symmetry.space_group_name_H-M   'P 1'
#
loop_
_entity.id
_entity.type
_entity.pdbx_description
1 polymer ?
#
loop_
_entity_poly.entity_id
_entity_poly.type
_entity_poly.pdbx_seq_one_letter_code
_entity_poly.pdbx_strand_id
1 'polypeptide(L)' 'MLHLLEKQNYFLEYKPHKNKEKDPRLHGNVNVYILSDAELEEHDLHLYYILSRFDLLITDYSSIFNEAALLVIPLVF' A
#
# COMPACT_ATOMS: atom_id res chain seq x y z
N MET A 1 -2.52 15.39 -2.67
CA MET A 1 -1.83 14.09 -2.66
C MET A 1 -1.75 13.48 -4.04
N LEU A 2 -2.86 13.15 -4.71
CA LEU A 2 -2.86 12.54 -6.06
C LEU A 2 -2.03 13.33 -7.10
N HIS A 3 -2.22 14.65 -7.18
CA HIS A 3 -1.39 15.50 -8.06
C HIS A 3 0.12 15.47 -7.75
N LEU A 4 0.49 15.24 -6.47
CA LEU A 4 1.89 15.09 -6.10
C LEU A 4 2.47 13.76 -6.59
N LEU A 5 1.69 12.67 -6.51
CA LEU A 5 2.09 11.35 -7.02
C LEU A 5 2.40 11.44 -8.51
N GLU A 6 1.50 12.05 -9.28
CA GLU A 6 1.70 12.26 -10.72
C GLU A 6 2.92 13.13 -11.01
N LYS A 7 3.04 14.30 -10.35
CA LYS A 7 4.13 15.25 -10.58
C LYS A 7 5.51 14.67 -10.25
N GLN A 8 5.60 13.81 -9.26
CA GLN A 8 6.84 13.20 -8.78
C GLN A 8 7.06 11.78 -9.31
N ASN A 9 6.16 11.28 -10.16
CA ASN A 9 6.17 9.92 -10.67
C ASN A 9 6.24 8.85 -9.56
N TYR A 10 5.51 9.07 -8.48
CA TYR A 10 5.33 8.07 -7.42
C TYR A 10 4.15 7.17 -7.73
N PHE A 11 4.27 5.91 -7.35
CA PHE A 11 3.19 4.94 -7.38
C PHE A 11 2.73 4.65 -5.97
N LEU A 12 1.45 4.87 -5.70
CA LEU A 12 0.84 4.58 -4.41
C LEU A 12 0.09 3.27 -4.50
N GLU A 13 0.58 2.27 -3.79
CA GLU A 13 -0.22 1.10 -3.49
C GLU A 13 -0.91 1.27 -2.15
N TYR A 14 -2.24 1.21 -2.16
CA TYR A 14 -3.07 1.38 -0.98
C TYR A 14 -3.70 0.06 -0.58
N LYS A 15 -3.42 -0.39 0.64
CA LYS A 15 -4.05 -1.56 1.27
C LYS A 15 -5.09 -1.12 2.30
N PRO A 16 -6.37 -0.96 1.92
CA PRO A 16 -7.43 -0.64 2.88
C PRO A 16 -7.75 -1.81 3.81
N HIS A 17 -8.39 -1.49 4.94
CA HIS A 17 -9.17 -2.48 5.69
C HIS A 17 -10.32 -3.02 4.84
N LYS A 18 -10.71 -4.30 5.04
CA LYS A 18 -11.76 -5.02 4.30
C LYS A 18 -13.01 -4.20 3.94
N ASN A 19 -13.49 -3.36 4.86
CA ASN A 19 -14.71 -2.56 4.67
C ASN A 19 -14.51 -1.27 3.86
N LYS A 20 -13.30 -0.99 3.37
CA LYS A 20 -12.91 0.27 2.69
C LYS A 20 -12.32 0.04 1.29
N GLU A 21 -12.30 -1.19 0.80
CA GLU A 21 -11.78 -1.56 -0.54
C GLU A 21 -12.50 -0.87 -1.71
N LYS A 22 -13.71 -0.35 -1.48
CA LYS A 22 -14.55 0.28 -2.52
C LYS A 22 -14.60 1.81 -2.43
N ASP A 23 -13.59 2.47 -1.87
CA ASP A 23 -13.60 3.94 -1.75
C ASP A 23 -13.49 4.61 -3.14
N PRO A 24 -14.58 5.22 -3.66
CA PRO A 24 -14.63 5.77 -5.03
C PRO A 24 -13.58 6.86 -5.28
N ARG A 25 -13.06 7.50 -4.22
CA ARG A 25 -12.10 8.61 -4.33
C ARG A 25 -10.71 8.17 -4.80
N LEU A 26 -10.41 6.87 -4.70
CA LEU A 26 -9.12 6.31 -5.07
C LEU A 26 -9.15 5.62 -6.44
N HIS A 27 -10.33 5.40 -7.00
CA HIS A 27 -10.48 4.78 -8.31
C HIS A 27 -10.24 5.80 -9.44
N GLY A 28 -9.58 5.34 -10.52
CA GLY A 28 -9.39 6.12 -11.75
C GLY A 28 -8.10 6.95 -11.82
N ASN A 29 -7.25 6.92 -10.79
CA ASN A 29 -5.91 7.49 -10.87
C ASN A 29 -4.89 6.43 -11.31
N VAL A 30 -4.09 6.73 -12.34
CA VAL A 30 -3.12 5.77 -12.92
C VAL A 30 -1.92 5.49 -12.00
N ASN A 31 -1.66 6.37 -11.03
CA ASN A 31 -0.60 6.24 -10.03
C ASN A 31 -1.08 5.61 -8.72
N VAL A 32 -2.33 5.14 -8.67
CA VAL A 32 -2.90 4.50 -7.48
C VAL A 32 -3.38 3.11 -7.83
N TYR A 33 -2.94 2.13 -7.05
CA TYR A 33 -3.45 0.78 -7.09
C TYR A 33 -3.99 0.40 -5.72
N ILE A 34 -5.18 -0.18 -5.69
CA ILE A 34 -5.83 -0.62 -4.46
C ILE A 34 -5.62 -2.13 -4.37
N LEU A 35 -4.81 -2.56 -3.43
CA LEU A 35 -4.58 -3.97 -3.16
C LEU A 35 -5.73 -4.49 -2.29
N SER A 36 -6.53 -5.41 -2.81
CA SER A 36 -7.58 -6.09 -2.04
C SER A 36 -7.06 -7.35 -1.33
N ASP A 37 -7.76 -7.79 -0.28
CA ASP A 37 -7.47 -9.11 0.30
C ASP A 37 -7.76 -10.24 -0.70
N ALA A 38 -8.76 -10.07 -1.57
CA ALA A 38 -9.11 -11.06 -2.60
C ALA A 38 -7.97 -11.30 -3.60
N GLU A 39 -7.25 -10.26 -4.01
CA GLU A 39 -6.10 -10.39 -4.93
C GLU A 39 -4.92 -11.10 -4.25
N LEU A 40 -4.66 -10.80 -2.97
CA LEU A 40 -3.64 -11.52 -2.21
C LEU A 40 -4.00 -13.02 -2.08
N GLU A 41 -5.26 -13.33 -1.78
CA GLU A 41 -5.77 -14.70 -1.68
C GLU A 41 -5.72 -15.43 -3.04
N GLU A 42 -6.11 -14.79 -4.14
CA GLU A 42 -6.08 -15.37 -5.49
C GLU A 42 -4.66 -15.79 -5.90
N HIS A 43 -3.65 -15.05 -5.46
CA HIS A 43 -2.25 -15.30 -5.78
C HIS A 43 -1.48 -16.09 -4.71
N ASP A 44 -2.14 -16.56 -3.65
CA ASP A 44 -1.50 -17.22 -2.48
C ASP A 44 -0.35 -16.36 -1.89
N LEU A 45 -0.57 -15.05 -1.85
CA LEU A 45 0.39 -14.07 -1.34
C LEU A 45 -0.02 -13.58 0.05
N HIS A 46 0.96 -13.48 0.95
CA HIS A 46 0.81 -12.72 2.18
C HIS A 46 1.36 -11.30 1.99
N LEU A 47 0.70 -10.31 2.57
CA LEU A 47 1.13 -8.89 2.54
C LEU A 47 2.62 -8.70 2.92
N TYR A 48 3.11 -9.46 3.89
CA TYR A 48 4.51 -9.36 4.35
C TYR A 48 5.52 -9.79 3.29
N TYR A 49 5.15 -10.67 2.36
CA TYR A 49 6.05 -11.11 1.28
C TYR A 49 6.31 -10.02 0.26
N ILE A 50 5.37 -9.08 0.12
CA ILE A 50 5.48 -8.00 -0.86
C ILE A 50 6.04 -6.73 -0.25
N LEU A 51 6.27 -6.66 1.07
CA LEU A 51 6.77 -5.44 1.73
C LEU A 51 8.10 -4.96 1.17
N SER A 52 9.02 -5.89 0.87
CA SER A 52 10.36 -5.54 0.38
C SER A 52 10.38 -4.88 -1.00
N ARG A 53 9.24 -4.79 -1.70
CA ARG A 53 9.15 -4.11 -3.01
C ARG A 53 8.88 -2.61 -2.90
N PHE A 54 8.57 -2.11 -1.70
CA PHE A 54 8.22 -0.71 -1.49
C PHE A 54 9.42 0.10 -1.00
N ASP A 55 9.58 1.30 -1.56
CA ASP A 55 10.62 2.24 -1.15
C ASP A 55 10.28 3.01 0.13
N LEU A 56 8.99 3.09 0.47
CA LEU A 56 8.46 3.81 1.62
C LEU A 56 7.16 3.15 2.08
N LEU A 57 7.01 2.97 3.39
CA LEU A 57 5.75 2.56 4.00
C LEU A 57 5.13 3.74 4.76
N ILE A 58 3.87 4.04 4.43
CA ILE A 58 3.03 4.99 5.18
C ILE A 58 2.01 4.16 5.95
N THR A 59 2.02 4.24 7.27
CA THR A 59 1.12 3.46 8.12
C THR A 59 0.77 4.23 9.38
N ASP A 60 -0.35 3.92 10.01
CA ASP A 60 -0.73 4.47 11.30
C ASP A 60 -0.11 3.63 12.43
N TYR A 61 -0.90 2.81 13.12
CA TYR A 61 -0.45 1.93 14.21
C TYR A 61 -0.66 0.45 13.85
N SER A 62 -0.65 0.13 12.56
CA SER A 62 -0.76 -1.26 12.09
C SER A 62 0.45 -2.09 12.54
N SER A 63 0.23 -3.37 12.82
CA SER A 63 1.28 -4.31 13.22
C SER A 63 2.38 -4.45 12.18
N ILE A 64 2.08 -4.13 10.91
CA ILE A 64 2.96 -4.18 9.74
C ILE A 64 4.26 -3.38 9.89
N PHE A 65 4.28 -2.41 10.81
CA PHE A 65 5.48 -1.62 11.08
C PHE A 65 6.63 -2.51 11.59
N ASN A 66 6.34 -3.57 12.36
CA ASN A 66 7.38 -4.42 12.92
C ASN A 66 8.15 -5.13 11.81
N GLU A 67 7.44 -5.66 10.82
CA GLU A 67 8.03 -6.34 9.67
C GLU A 67 8.77 -5.35 8.76
N ALA A 68 8.21 -4.16 8.54
CA ALA A 68 8.86 -3.12 7.74
C ALA A 68 10.16 -2.61 8.38
N ALA A 69 10.20 -2.50 9.71
CA ALA A 69 11.40 -2.09 10.45
C ALA A 69 12.54 -3.11 10.28
N LEU A 70 12.23 -4.41 10.21
CA LEU A 70 13.22 -5.47 9.94
C LEU A 70 13.80 -5.39 8.53
N LEU A 71 13.01 -4.91 7.56
CA LEU A 71 13.42 -4.75 6.17
C LEU A 71 14.15 -3.43 5.89
N VAL A 72 14.33 -2.58 6.91
CA VAL A 72 14.97 -1.25 6.80
C VAL A 72 14.25 -0.36 5.77
N ILE A 73 12.93 -0.56 5.61
CA ILE A 73 12.10 0.28 4.76
C ILE A 73 11.84 1.60 5.52
N PRO A 74 12.07 2.77 4.91
CA PRO A 74 11.66 4.05 5.48
C PRO A 74 10.18 4.08 5.85
N LEU A 75 9.86 4.68 7.00
CA LEU A 75 8.51 4.69 7.57
C LEU A 75 8.04 6.13 7.79
N VAL A 76 6.78 6.39 7.43
CA VAL A 76 6.06 7.61 7.79
C VAL A 76 4.81 7.20 8.56
N PHE A 77 4.65 7.80 9.75
CA PHE A 77 3.48 7.67 10.62
C PHE A 77 2.49 8.82 10.38
#